data_AF-A0A9P7YCQ0-F1
#
_entry.id   AF-A0A9P7YCQ0-F1
#
_cell.length_a   1.000
_cell.length_b   1.000
_cell.length_c   1.000
_cell.angle_alpha   90.00
_cell.angle_beta   90.00
_cell.angle_gamma   90.00
#
_symmetry.space_group_name_H-M   'P 1'
#
loop_
_entity.id
_entity.type
_entity.pdbx_description
1 polymer ?
#
loop_
_entity_poly.entity_id
_entity_poly.type
_entity_poly.pdbx_seq_one_letter_code
_entity_poly.pdbx_strand_id
1 'polypeptide(L)'
;MPEMSQTTTSPFTSSTVSMASLPLVAAEPPPPPYTPSSAAPIHTSSTNPGFCPLAFSERHANKTPGGGMTAAQYFAPCPACGTVVQDAIPGTYKEGWRDWVDPSVNFRWESHVPPPLPGSKGEMVRKPKAARMSDAADLDLERGLDEGEREERLGCWICWEYEQKWEDPMGPEVWYAHMRKHFRNDGFRVCVGKTGGMQRRRNCGVKECPKIHS
;
A
#
# COMPACT_ATOMS: atom_id res chain seq x y z
N MET A 1 -45.92 -41.19 -45.78
CA MET A 1 -44.72 -42.05 -45.82
C MET A 1 -43.71 -41.44 -44.85
N PRO A 2 -43.43 -42.09 -43.72
CA PRO A 2 -42.63 -41.53 -42.62
C PRO A 2 -41.15 -41.84 -42.82
N GLU A 3 -40.26 -40.90 -42.50
CA GLU A 3 -38.83 -41.18 -42.34
C GLU A 3 -38.42 -40.86 -40.91
N MET A 4 -38.07 -41.92 -40.17
CA MET A 4 -37.66 -41.88 -38.78
C MET A 4 -36.15 -41.60 -38.72
N SER A 5 -35.76 -40.47 -38.12
CA SER A 5 -34.35 -40.20 -37.80
C SER A 5 -34.01 -40.84 -36.45
N GLN A 6 -32.99 -41.69 -36.48
CA GLN A 6 -32.52 -42.52 -35.36
C GLN A 6 -31.60 -41.70 -34.46
N THR A 7 -31.97 -41.56 -33.19
CA THR A 7 -31.11 -40.98 -32.14
C THR A 7 -30.16 -42.07 -31.64
N THR A 8 -28.87 -41.92 -31.94
CA THR A 8 -27.80 -42.78 -31.40
C THR A 8 -27.32 -42.22 -30.07
N THR A 9 -27.56 -42.96 -28.99
CA THR A 9 -27.09 -42.66 -27.62
C THR A 9 -25.74 -43.32 -27.40
N SER A 10 -24.68 -42.53 -27.21
CA SER A 10 -23.36 -43.02 -26.78
C SER A 10 -23.34 -43.25 -25.26
N PRO A 11 -22.71 -44.34 -24.78
CA PRO A 11 -22.57 -44.58 -23.35
C PRO A 11 -21.51 -43.67 -22.72
N PHE A 12 -21.92 -42.89 -21.72
CA PHE A 12 -21.04 -42.13 -20.84
C PHE A 12 -20.25 -43.10 -19.95
N THR A 13 -18.95 -43.22 -20.17
CA THR A 13 -18.03 -43.94 -19.28
C THR A 13 -17.79 -43.13 -18.01
N SER A 14 -18.29 -43.60 -16.87
CA SER A 14 -17.96 -43.08 -15.55
C SER A 14 -16.47 -43.26 -15.26
N SER A 15 -15.70 -42.18 -15.41
CA SER A 15 -14.33 -42.10 -14.88
C SER A 15 -14.41 -41.76 -13.39
N THR A 16 -14.13 -42.76 -12.55
CA THR A 16 -13.91 -42.59 -11.12
C THR A 16 -12.58 -41.86 -10.90
N VAL A 17 -12.66 -40.56 -10.67
CA VAL A 17 -11.49 -39.75 -10.28
C VAL A 17 -11.10 -40.15 -8.87
N SER A 18 -9.93 -40.76 -8.75
CA SER A 18 -9.29 -41.11 -7.48
C SER A 18 -8.96 -39.82 -6.71
N MET A 19 -9.61 -39.62 -5.57
CA MET A 19 -9.33 -38.54 -4.63
C MET A 19 -7.99 -38.82 -3.94
N ALA A 20 -6.90 -38.41 -4.58
CA ALA A 20 -5.60 -38.35 -3.91
C ALA A 20 -5.70 -37.38 -2.73
N SER A 21 -5.64 -37.93 -1.51
CA SER A 21 -5.62 -37.16 -0.28
C SER A 21 -4.43 -36.19 -0.30
N LEU A 22 -4.73 -34.90 -0.39
CA LEU A 22 -3.74 -33.85 -0.22
C LEU A 22 -3.14 -33.97 1.19
N PRO A 23 -1.82 -33.80 1.35
CA PRO A 23 -1.20 -33.76 2.66
C PRO A 23 -1.83 -32.61 3.45
N LEU A 24 -2.28 -32.95 4.66
CA LEU A 24 -2.81 -32.01 5.65
C LEU A 24 -1.68 -31.01 5.97
N VAL A 25 -1.67 -29.88 5.27
CA VAL A 25 -0.76 -28.77 5.58
C VAL A 25 -1.07 -28.38 7.02
N ALA A 26 -0.14 -28.68 7.92
CA ALA A 26 -0.25 -28.30 9.32
C ALA A 26 -0.59 -26.81 9.36
N ALA A 27 -1.78 -26.51 9.88
CA ALA A 27 -2.24 -25.13 10.02
C ALA A 27 -1.20 -24.40 10.87
N GLU A 28 -0.46 -23.50 10.23
CA GLU A 28 0.49 -22.63 10.90
C GLU A 28 -0.24 -21.98 12.08
N PRO A 29 0.30 -22.07 13.31
CA PRO A 29 -0.35 -21.49 14.48
C PRO A 29 -0.64 -20.01 14.19
N PRO A 30 -1.83 -19.50 14.56
CA PRO A 30 -2.15 -18.11 14.31
C PRO A 30 -1.04 -17.25 14.92
N PRO A 31 -0.43 -16.32 14.16
CA PRO A 31 0.57 -15.44 14.72
C PRO A 31 -0.05 -14.74 15.92
N PRO A 32 0.75 -14.43 16.95
CA PRO A 32 0.24 -13.73 18.11
C PRO A 32 -0.54 -12.52 17.62
N PRO A 33 -1.76 -12.27 18.15
CA PRO A 33 -2.44 -11.03 17.83
C PRO A 33 -1.44 -9.92 18.11
N TYR A 34 -1.15 -9.10 17.09
CA TYR A 34 -0.47 -7.84 17.33
C TYR A 34 -1.41 -7.06 18.23
N THR A 35 -1.25 -7.26 19.54
CA THR A 35 -1.81 -6.40 20.55
C THR A 35 -1.04 -5.11 20.37
N PRO A 36 -1.67 -4.03 19.86
CA PRO A 36 -1.01 -2.73 19.92
C PRO A 36 -0.53 -2.56 21.35
N SER A 37 0.76 -2.25 21.52
CA SER A 37 1.45 -2.33 22.81
C SER A 37 0.54 -1.80 23.92
N SER A 38 0.04 -2.69 24.79
CA SER A 38 -0.95 -2.31 25.83
C SER A 38 -0.39 -1.32 26.86
N ALA A 39 0.90 -1.01 26.77
CA ALA A 39 1.57 0.01 27.56
C ALA A 39 1.56 1.41 26.92
N ALA A 40 1.18 1.55 25.64
CA ALA A 40 1.09 2.86 24.99
C ALA A 40 -0.28 3.49 25.31
N PRO A 41 -0.33 4.69 25.92
CA PRO A 41 -1.59 5.38 26.12
C PRO A 41 -2.25 5.61 24.76
N ILE A 42 -3.49 5.12 24.62
CA ILE A 42 -4.40 5.31 23.47
C ILE A 42 -4.54 6.82 23.09
N HIS A 43 -4.10 7.73 23.97
CA HIS A 43 -4.16 9.18 23.84
C HIS A 43 -3.05 9.83 22.98
N THR A 44 -2.00 9.11 22.59
CA THR A 44 -0.88 9.71 21.81
C THR A 44 -1.11 9.73 20.29
N SER A 45 -2.07 8.97 19.76
CA SER A 45 -2.43 9.00 18.33
C SER A 45 -3.19 10.26 17.87
N SER A 46 -3.33 11.27 18.74
CA SER A 46 -4.04 12.52 18.41
C SER A 46 -3.16 13.55 17.72
N THR A 47 -1.83 13.47 17.89
CA THR A 47 -0.92 14.44 17.27
C THR A 47 -0.43 13.90 15.94
N ASN A 48 -0.58 14.70 14.89
CA ASN A 48 -0.06 14.39 13.57
C ASN A 48 1.48 14.49 13.60
N PRO A 49 2.23 13.39 13.40
CA PRO A 49 3.69 13.38 13.50
C PRO A 49 4.41 14.04 12.31
N GLY A 50 3.68 14.40 11.25
CA GLY A 50 4.27 14.98 10.04
C GLY A 50 3.57 14.59 8.74
N PHE A 51 2.52 13.77 8.78
CA PHE A 51 1.67 13.54 7.62
C PHE A 51 1.01 14.83 7.13
N CYS A 52 0.57 14.85 5.88
CA CYS A 52 -0.28 15.94 5.43
C CYS A 52 -1.54 16.01 6.30
N PRO A 53 -1.99 17.20 6.75
CA PRO A 53 -3.18 17.33 7.58
C PRO A 53 -4.42 16.67 6.98
N LEU A 54 -4.59 16.78 5.65
CA LEU A 54 -5.71 16.15 4.97
C LEU A 54 -5.56 14.62 4.93
N ALA A 55 -4.36 14.10 4.63
CA ALA A 55 -4.04 12.67 4.68
C ALA A 55 -4.29 12.06 6.06
N PHE A 56 -3.83 12.76 7.10
CA PHE A 56 -4.04 12.38 8.48
C PHE A 56 -5.54 12.32 8.79
N SER A 57 -6.28 13.39 8.50
CA SER A 57 -7.73 13.45 8.75
C SER A 57 -8.51 12.38 7.99
N GLU A 58 -8.11 12.09 6.75
CA GLU A 58 -8.72 11.09 5.88
C GLU A 58 -8.61 9.68 6.48
N ARG A 59 -7.44 9.32 7.02
CA ARG A 59 -7.26 8.01 7.68
C ARG A 59 -8.19 7.84 8.89
N HIS A 60 -8.45 8.91 9.63
CA HIS A 60 -9.42 8.88 10.72
C HIS A 60 -10.86 8.82 10.21
N ALA A 61 -11.19 9.55 9.13
CA ALA A 61 -12.51 9.51 8.51
C ALA A 61 -12.84 8.12 7.93
N ASN A 62 -11.84 7.38 7.45
CA ASN A 62 -11.98 6.01 6.93
C ASN A 62 -12.37 4.96 7.97
N LYS A 63 -12.42 5.33 9.25
CA LYS A 63 -12.97 4.50 10.34
C LYS A 63 -14.51 4.57 10.42
N THR A 64 -15.13 5.60 9.83
CA THR A 64 -16.58 5.84 9.90
C THR A 64 -17.28 5.34 8.63
N PRO A 65 -18.42 4.64 8.71
CA PRO A 65 -19.22 4.29 7.54
C PRO A 65 -19.60 5.53 6.73
N GLY A 66 -19.37 5.49 5.41
CA GLY A 66 -19.61 6.62 4.50
C GLY A 66 -18.58 7.77 4.61
N GLY A 67 -17.62 7.70 5.53
CA GLY A 67 -16.53 8.66 5.63
C GLY A 67 -15.46 8.45 4.56
N GLY A 68 -14.60 9.45 4.38
CA GLY A 68 -13.45 9.44 3.48
C GLY A 68 -13.76 9.64 1.99
N MET A 69 -12.70 9.79 1.21
CA MET A 69 -12.76 10.11 -0.22
C MET A 69 -13.16 8.92 -1.09
N THR A 70 -13.65 9.20 -2.29
CA THR A 70 -13.93 8.21 -3.34
C THR A 70 -12.64 7.71 -3.99
N ALA A 71 -12.69 6.56 -4.67
CA ALA A 71 -11.51 6.00 -5.34
C ALA A 71 -10.86 6.99 -6.33
N ALA A 72 -11.66 7.72 -7.12
CA ALA A 72 -11.17 8.69 -8.09
C ALA A 72 -10.44 9.88 -7.45
N GLN A 73 -10.83 10.28 -6.24
CA GLN A 73 -10.24 11.43 -5.54
C GLN A 73 -8.80 11.17 -5.06
N TYR A 74 -8.40 9.92 -4.82
CA TYR A 74 -7.02 9.62 -4.42
C TYR A 74 -6.00 9.80 -5.54
N PHE A 75 -6.44 9.85 -6.80
CA PHE A 75 -5.57 10.12 -7.94
C PHE A 75 -5.45 11.62 -8.26
N ALA A 76 -6.26 12.46 -7.62
CA ALA A 76 -6.17 13.91 -7.78
C ALA A 76 -5.04 14.49 -6.90
N PRO A 77 -4.44 15.62 -7.28
CA PRO A 77 -3.52 16.36 -6.42
C PRO A 77 -4.18 16.66 -5.07
N CYS A 78 -3.45 16.41 -3.97
CA CYS A 78 -3.95 16.66 -2.63
C CYS A 78 -4.33 18.15 -2.49
N PRO A 79 -5.58 18.49 -2.13
CA PRO A 79 -6.01 19.88 -1.99
C PRO A 79 -5.23 20.69 -0.95
N ALA A 80 -4.60 20.02 0.03
CA ALA A 80 -3.88 20.68 1.10
C ALA A 80 -2.39 20.93 0.79
N CYS A 81 -1.74 20.10 -0.02
CA CYS A 81 -0.29 20.21 -0.26
C CYS A 81 0.17 20.03 -1.71
N GLY A 82 -0.76 19.70 -2.62
CA GLY A 82 -0.50 19.48 -4.05
C GLY A 82 0.14 18.14 -4.40
N THR A 83 0.49 17.30 -3.42
CA THR A 83 1.09 15.98 -3.69
C THR A 83 0.16 15.11 -4.53
N VAL A 84 0.69 14.50 -5.59
CA VAL A 84 0.01 13.48 -6.39
C VAL A 84 0.62 12.13 -6.03
N VAL A 85 -0.23 11.18 -5.64
CA VAL A 85 0.19 9.80 -5.36
C VAL A 85 0.06 8.97 -6.61
N GLN A 86 1.14 8.30 -7.00
CA GLN A 86 1.14 7.45 -8.19
C GLN A 86 0.47 6.10 -7.91
N ASP A 87 -0.13 5.50 -8.94
CA ASP A 87 -0.71 4.14 -8.85
C ASP A 87 0.35 3.04 -8.96
N ALA A 88 1.52 3.36 -9.52
CA ALA A 88 2.56 2.39 -9.82
C ALA A 88 3.17 1.81 -8.54
N ILE A 89 3.10 0.48 -8.40
CA ILE A 89 3.79 -0.27 -7.36
C ILE A 89 5.14 -0.73 -7.91
N PRO A 90 6.25 -0.41 -7.24
CA PRO A 90 7.57 -0.88 -7.66
C PRO A 90 7.66 -2.39 -7.83
N GLY A 91 8.33 -2.85 -8.89
CA GLY A 91 8.54 -4.29 -9.12
C GLY A 91 9.34 -4.96 -7.99
N THR A 92 10.26 -4.21 -7.38
CA THR A 92 11.08 -4.62 -6.22
C THR A 92 10.25 -5.02 -5.00
N TYR A 93 9.05 -4.46 -4.85
CA TYR A 93 8.11 -4.83 -3.78
C TYR A 93 7.66 -6.29 -3.90
N LYS A 94 7.42 -6.74 -5.14
CA LYS A 94 6.79 -8.02 -5.48
C LYS A 94 7.82 -9.14 -5.66
N GLU A 95 9.07 -8.79 -5.94
CA GLU A 95 10.13 -9.74 -6.28
C GLU A 95 10.35 -10.81 -5.20
N GLY A 96 10.09 -12.09 -5.51
CA GLY A 96 10.35 -13.21 -4.58
C GLY A 96 9.38 -13.30 -3.39
N TRP A 97 8.22 -12.63 -3.46
CA TRP A 97 7.08 -12.83 -2.58
C TRP A 97 5.94 -13.32 -3.49
N ARG A 98 5.25 -14.44 -3.20
CA ARG A 98 4.18 -14.96 -4.09
C ARG A 98 2.78 -14.50 -3.68
N ASP A 99 2.54 -14.43 -2.37
CA ASP A 99 1.25 -14.06 -1.79
C ASP A 99 1.27 -12.64 -1.21
N TRP A 100 1.89 -11.70 -1.94
CA TRP A 100 1.95 -10.31 -1.50
C TRP A 100 0.58 -9.66 -1.63
N VAL A 101 0.32 -8.67 -0.78
CA VAL A 101 -0.87 -7.85 -0.85
C VAL A 101 -0.44 -6.44 -1.18
N ASP A 102 -0.96 -5.92 -2.29
CA ASP A 102 -0.68 -4.55 -2.72
C ASP A 102 -1.30 -3.56 -1.71
N PRO A 103 -0.50 -2.63 -1.13
CA PRO A 103 -1.04 -1.48 -0.42
C PRO A 103 -2.01 -0.75 -1.35
N SER A 104 -3.21 -0.42 -0.85
CA SER A 104 -4.18 0.29 -1.68
C SER A 104 -3.70 1.72 -1.97
N VAL A 105 -4.16 2.29 -3.08
CA VAL A 105 -3.93 3.71 -3.38
C VAL A 105 -4.41 4.61 -2.23
N ASN A 106 -5.49 4.24 -1.54
CA ASN A 106 -5.95 4.94 -0.34
C ASN A 106 -4.89 4.93 0.76
N PHE A 107 -4.32 3.75 1.08
CA PHE A 107 -3.29 3.64 2.12
C PHE A 107 -2.06 4.47 1.77
N ARG A 108 -1.63 4.45 0.51
CA ARG A 108 -0.51 5.27 0.03
C ARG A 108 -0.84 6.76 0.10
N TRP A 109 -2.04 7.15 -0.29
CA TRP A 109 -2.52 8.53 -0.18
C TRP A 109 -2.61 8.99 1.26
N GLU A 110 -3.18 8.23 2.18
CA GLU A 110 -3.16 8.53 3.61
C GLU A 110 -1.74 8.66 4.16
N SER A 111 -0.76 7.98 3.56
CA SER A 111 0.64 7.98 3.99
C SER A 111 1.43 9.22 3.53
N HIS A 112 0.87 10.09 2.69
CA HIS A 112 1.67 11.17 2.11
C HIS A 112 2.05 12.26 3.12
N VAL A 113 3.24 12.81 2.90
CA VAL A 113 3.84 13.90 3.66
C VAL A 113 3.92 15.12 2.74
N PRO A 114 3.59 16.34 3.23
CA PRO A 114 3.68 17.54 2.42
C PRO A 114 5.14 17.77 1.98
N PRO A 115 5.37 18.27 0.76
CA PRO A 115 6.72 18.62 0.34
C PRO A 115 7.29 19.71 1.27
N PRO A 116 8.62 19.75 1.47
CA PRO A 116 9.26 20.81 2.24
C PRO A 116 8.91 22.17 1.62
N LEU A 117 8.63 23.16 2.47
CA LEU A 117 8.34 24.51 2.02
C LEU A 117 9.55 25.09 1.26
N PRO A 118 9.33 25.83 0.17
CA PRO A 118 10.42 26.48 -0.55
C PRO A 118 11.18 27.39 0.41
N GLY A 119 12.48 27.15 0.60
CA GLY A 119 13.34 27.91 1.51
C GLY A 119 13.50 27.32 2.91
N SER A 120 12.83 26.21 3.27
CA SER A 120 13.28 25.43 4.43
C SER A 120 14.61 24.77 4.06
N LYS A 121 15.72 25.26 4.63
CA LYS A 121 17.05 24.67 4.50
C LYS A 121 17.14 23.34 5.27
N GLY A 122 16.22 22.43 5.02
CA GLY A 122 16.41 21.02 5.33
C GLY A 122 17.46 20.51 4.36
N GLU A 123 18.72 20.64 4.75
CA GLU A 123 19.89 20.14 4.04
C GLU A 123 19.81 18.61 4.00
N MET A 124 18.94 18.08 3.13
CA MET A 124 19.03 16.69 2.70
C MET A 124 20.32 16.61 1.91
N VAL A 125 21.36 16.13 2.59
CA VAL A 125 22.62 15.69 2.02
C VAL A 125 22.28 14.65 0.95
N ARG A 126 21.99 15.11 -0.26
CA ARG A 126 22.02 14.28 -1.45
C ARG A 126 23.46 13.81 -1.53
N LYS A 127 23.72 12.57 -1.08
CA LYS A 127 25.02 11.92 -1.28
C LYS A 127 25.36 12.13 -2.77
N PRO A 128 26.48 12.80 -3.09
CA PRO A 128 26.81 13.06 -4.48
C PRO A 128 26.89 11.71 -5.19
N LYS A 129 25.96 11.52 -6.14
CA LYS A 129 26.01 10.41 -7.08
C LYS A 129 27.35 10.56 -7.80
N ALA A 130 28.27 9.63 -7.58
CA ALA A 130 29.62 9.68 -8.14
C ALA A 130 29.52 9.95 -9.65
N ALA A 131 29.83 11.19 -10.02
CA ALA A 131 29.76 11.64 -11.39
C ALA A 131 30.90 10.96 -12.15
N ARG A 132 30.54 10.14 -13.13
CA ARG A 132 31.47 9.68 -14.15
C ARG A 132 31.67 10.87 -15.10
N MET A 133 32.83 11.52 -15.01
CA MET A 133 33.21 12.63 -15.89
C MET A 133 33.53 12.10 -17.29
N SER A 134 32.93 12.70 -18.31
CA SER A 134 33.51 12.80 -19.65
C SER A 134 33.01 14.09 -20.30
N ASP A 135 33.96 14.86 -20.84
CA ASP A 135 33.93 16.28 -21.15
C ASP A 135 33.12 16.72 -22.40
N ALA A 136 32.70 18.00 -22.35
CA ALA A 136 32.51 18.99 -23.43
C ALA A 136 31.36 18.74 -24.47
N ALA A 137 30.59 19.71 -24.95
CA ALA A 137 30.44 21.16 -24.75
C ALA A 137 29.10 21.62 -25.38
N ASP A 138 28.75 22.89 -25.12
CA ASP A 138 27.89 23.81 -25.89
C ASP A 138 26.36 23.88 -25.70
N LEU A 139 26.00 25.00 -25.06
CA LEU A 139 25.04 26.06 -25.39
C LEU A 139 23.51 25.85 -25.29
N ASP A 140 22.97 26.60 -24.31
CA ASP A 140 21.76 27.41 -24.37
C ASP A 140 20.58 26.84 -25.16
N LEU A 141 19.77 26.03 -24.49
CA LEU A 141 18.36 25.92 -24.83
C LEU A 141 17.52 25.80 -23.55
N GLU A 142 16.87 26.91 -23.26
CA GLU A 142 15.66 27.02 -22.45
C GLU A 142 15.75 26.53 -21.02
N ARG A 143 15.81 27.54 -20.14
CA ARG A 143 15.22 27.61 -18.80
C ARG A 143 13.71 27.28 -18.89
N GLY A 144 13.40 26.08 -19.35
CA GLY A 144 12.13 25.41 -19.17
C GLY A 144 12.06 25.10 -17.69
N LEU A 145 11.08 25.75 -17.06
CA LEU A 145 10.50 25.43 -15.77
C LEU A 145 11.07 24.13 -15.20
N ASP A 146 12.08 24.26 -14.33
CA ASP A 146 12.37 23.28 -13.29
C ASP A 146 11.16 23.33 -12.35
N GLU A 147 9.98 22.93 -12.86
CA GLU A 147 8.93 22.28 -12.09
C GLU A 147 9.56 20.99 -11.61
N GLY A 148 10.52 21.14 -10.69
CA GLY A 148 11.20 20.07 -10.01
C GLY A 148 10.10 19.20 -9.47
N GLU A 149 9.92 18.08 -10.16
CA GLU A 149 8.88 17.10 -9.94
C GLU A 149 8.86 16.87 -8.43
N ARG A 150 7.82 17.38 -7.76
CA ARG A 150 7.77 17.38 -6.28
C ARG A 150 7.70 15.92 -5.88
N GLU A 151 8.87 15.38 -5.56
CA GLU A 151 9.07 13.96 -5.37
C GLU A 151 8.13 13.50 -4.26
N GLU A 152 7.34 12.46 -4.54
CA GLU A 152 6.42 11.90 -3.57
C GLU A 152 7.17 11.46 -2.31
N ARG A 153 6.64 11.82 -1.14
CA ARG A 153 7.19 11.47 0.17
C ARG A 153 6.10 10.82 1.01
N LEU A 154 6.42 9.68 1.61
CA LEU A 154 5.47 8.84 2.34
C LEU A 154 6.01 8.53 3.74
N GLY A 155 5.16 8.69 4.76
CA GLY A 155 5.39 8.23 6.12
C GLY A 155 4.82 6.82 6.34
N CYS A 156 5.31 6.08 7.33
CA CYS A 156 4.78 4.76 7.66
C CYS A 156 3.74 4.82 8.78
N TRP A 157 2.47 4.53 8.44
CA TRP A 157 1.42 4.42 9.44
C TRP A 157 1.59 3.24 10.40
N ILE A 158 2.24 2.16 9.99
CA ILE A 158 2.42 0.99 10.87
C ILE A 158 3.41 1.34 11.99
N CYS A 159 4.57 1.91 11.66
CA CYS A 159 5.51 2.42 12.67
C CYS A 159 4.85 3.45 13.59
N TRP A 160 4.05 4.36 13.04
CA TRP A 160 3.40 5.38 13.86
C TRP A 160 2.29 4.81 14.76
N GLU A 161 1.30 4.10 14.22
CA GLU A 161 0.13 3.66 14.98
C GLU A 161 0.48 2.51 15.94
N TYR A 162 1.36 1.59 15.54
CA TYR A 162 1.61 0.35 16.30
C TYR A 162 2.90 0.40 17.11
N GLU A 163 3.94 1.04 16.58
CA GLU A 163 5.25 1.15 17.25
C GLU A 163 5.45 2.50 17.95
N GLN A 164 4.54 3.47 17.75
CA GLN A 164 4.65 4.84 18.28
C GLN A 164 5.95 5.53 17.86
N LYS A 165 6.43 5.22 16.65
CA LYS A 165 7.68 5.75 16.09
C LYS A 165 7.41 6.48 14.78
N TRP A 166 7.82 7.75 14.72
CA TRP A 166 7.90 8.48 13.46
C TRP A 166 9.23 8.17 12.78
N GLU A 167 9.16 7.61 11.58
CA GLU A 167 10.30 7.44 10.68
C GLU A 167 10.32 8.60 9.69
N ASP A 168 11.52 8.99 9.25
CA ASP A 168 11.66 10.06 8.26
C ASP A 168 10.89 9.73 6.96
N PRO A 169 10.27 10.74 6.32
CA PRO A 169 9.54 10.53 5.07
C PRO A 169 10.41 9.89 3.99
N MET A 170 9.90 8.84 3.38
CA MET A 170 10.60 8.04 2.38
C MET A 170 10.08 8.33 0.97
N GLY A 171 10.93 8.21 -0.04
CA GLY A 171 10.46 8.08 -1.43
C GLY A 171 9.71 6.75 -1.64
N PRO A 172 8.89 6.61 -2.70
CA PRO A 172 8.01 5.46 -2.88
C PRO A 172 8.75 4.11 -2.83
N GLU A 173 9.88 3.98 -3.53
CA GLU A 173 10.69 2.75 -3.55
C GLU A 173 11.12 2.30 -2.15
N VAL A 174 11.65 3.23 -1.35
CA VAL A 174 12.11 2.95 0.02
C VAL A 174 10.91 2.65 0.92
N TRP A 175 9.81 3.38 0.75
CA TRP A 175 8.58 3.16 1.50
C TRP A 175 7.98 1.78 1.21
N TYR A 176 7.94 1.31 -0.04
CA TYR A 176 7.46 -0.04 -0.37
C TYR A 176 8.38 -1.12 0.21
N ALA A 177 9.71 -0.95 0.12
CA ALA A 177 10.65 -1.86 0.76
C ALA A 177 10.45 -1.92 2.30
N HIS A 178 10.18 -0.77 2.91
CA HIS A 178 9.84 -0.67 4.33
C HIS A 178 8.51 -1.36 4.66
N MET A 179 7.46 -1.12 3.90
CA MET A 179 6.15 -1.79 4.07
C MET A 179 6.24 -3.30 3.87
N ARG A 180 7.10 -3.75 2.97
CA ARG A 180 7.38 -5.17 2.78
C ARG A 180 7.95 -5.82 4.04
N LYS A 181 8.82 -5.12 4.78
CA LYS A 181 9.33 -5.61 6.06
C LYS A 181 8.19 -5.84 7.06
N HIS A 182 7.28 -4.87 7.22
CA HIS A 182 6.11 -5.01 8.10
C HIS A 182 5.27 -6.23 7.77
N PHE A 183 4.90 -6.39 6.50
CA PHE A 183 3.99 -7.46 6.11
C PHE A 183 4.65 -8.84 6.04
N ARG A 184 5.91 -8.91 5.62
CA ARG A 184 6.61 -10.18 5.41
C ARG A 184 7.36 -10.65 6.65
N ASN A 185 8.10 -9.77 7.31
CA ASN A 185 9.02 -10.14 8.38
C ASN A 185 8.39 -9.96 9.75
N ASP A 186 7.69 -8.82 9.94
CA ASP A 186 7.04 -8.53 11.21
C ASP A 186 5.68 -9.26 11.29
N GLY A 187 5.15 -9.74 10.15
CA GLY A 187 3.97 -10.61 10.12
C GLY A 187 2.64 -9.87 10.25
N PHE A 188 2.64 -8.55 10.03
CA PHE A 188 1.40 -7.78 9.94
C PHE A 188 0.53 -8.30 8.81
N ARG A 189 -0.69 -8.73 9.15
CA ARG A 189 -1.66 -9.23 8.16
C ARG A 189 -2.47 -8.08 7.60
N VAL A 190 -2.63 -8.04 6.27
CA VAL A 190 -3.48 -7.06 5.60
C VAL A 190 -4.92 -7.56 5.55
N CYS A 191 -5.89 -6.67 5.81
CA CYS A 191 -7.29 -6.94 5.55
C CYS A 191 -7.53 -6.90 4.05
N VAL A 192 -7.68 -8.08 3.45
CA VAL A 192 -7.88 -8.22 2.01
C VAL A 192 -9.37 -8.22 1.70
N GLY A 193 -9.78 -7.37 0.75
CA GLY A 193 -11.15 -7.33 0.26
C GLY A 193 -11.43 -8.33 -0.85
N LYS A 194 -12.67 -8.29 -1.37
CA LYS A 194 -13.13 -9.20 -2.44
C LYS A 194 -12.28 -9.14 -3.71
N THR A 195 -11.61 -8.02 -3.96
CA THR A 195 -10.76 -7.79 -5.14
C THR A 195 -9.30 -8.22 -4.94
N GLY A 196 -8.94 -8.76 -3.77
CA GLY A 196 -7.55 -9.13 -3.46
C GLY A 196 -6.68 -7.97 -2.96
N GLY A 197 -7.15 -6.72 -3.06
CA GLY A 197 -6.44 -5.55 -2.53
C GLY A 197 -6.70 -5.28 -1.05
N MET A 198 -5.85 -4.44 -0.44
CA MET A 198 -6.08 -3.91 0.91
C MET A 198 -7.43 -3.18 0.99
N GLN A 199 -8.25 -3.58 1.95
CA GLN A 199 -9.59 -3.06 2.19
C GLN A 199 -9.59 -1.95 3.23
N ARG A 200 -10.48 -0.97 3.04
CA ARG A 200 -10.71 0.12 3.99
C ARG A 200 -11.30 -0.38 5.30
N ARG A 201 -10.91 0.24 6.42
CA ARG A 201 -11.42 -0.08 7.76
C ARG A 201 -12.95 -0.08 7.79
N ARG A 202 -13.61 0.96 7.26
CA ARG A 202 -15.08 1.06 7.20
C ARG A 202 -15.78 -0.05 6.41
N ASN A 203 -15.09 -0.68 5.47
CA ASN A 203 -15.67 -1.78 4.70
C ASN A 203 -15.46 -3.13 5.41
N CYS A 204 -14.58 -3.19 6.41
CA CYS A 204 -14.36 -4.39 7.20
C CYS A 204 -15.52 -4.57 8.18
N GLY A 205 -16.29 -5.65 8.03
CA GLY A 205 -17.42 -5.96 8.91
C GLY A 205 -17.03 -6.41 10.32
N VAL A 206 -15.73 -6.51 10.61
CA VAL A 206 -15.21 -6.97 11.90
C VAL A 206 -14.93 -5.76 12.78
N LYS A 207 -15.69 -5.63 13.87
CA LYS A 207 -15.61 -4.51 14.83
C LYS A 207 -14.18 -4.24 15.32
N GLU A 208 -13.47 -5.30 15.67
CA GLU A 208 -12.09 -5.26 16.18
C GLU A 208 -11.18 -6.13 15.29
N CYS A 209 -11.09 -5.78 14.01
CA CYS A 209 -10.22 -6.48 13.08
C CYS A 209 -8.74 -6.23 13.42
N PRO A 210 -7.93 -7.27 13.71
CA PRO A 210 -6.52 -7.11 14.08
C PRO A 210 -5.61 -6.86 12.87
N LYS A 211 -6.16 -6.86 11.65
CA LYS A 211 -5.42 -6.69 10.40
C LYS A 211 -5.17 -5.21 10.09
N ILE A 212 -4.16 -4.94 9.27
CA ILE A 212 -3.90 -3.60 8.71
C ILE A 212 -4.97 -3.28 7.65
N HIS A 213 -5.50 -2.08 7.70
CA HIS A 213 -6.47 -1.55 6.75
C HIS A 213 -5.93 -0.26 6.13
N SER A 214 -6.56 0.12 5.03
CA SER A 214 -6.62 1.52 4.58
C SER A 214 -7.90 2.19 5.06
#